data_AF-A0A2V7URZ4-F1
#
_entry.id   AF-A0A2V7URZ4-F1
#
_cell.length_a   1.000
_cell.length_b   1.000
_cell.length_c   1.000
_cell.angle_alpha   90.00
_cell.angle_beta   90.00
_cell.angle_gamma   90.00
#
_symmetry.space_group_name_H-M   'P 1'
#
loop_
_entity.id
_entity.type
_entity.pdbx_description
1 polymer ?
#
loop_
_entity_poly.entity_id
_entity_poly.type
_entity_poly.pdbx_seq_one_letter_code
_entity_poly.pdbx_strand_id
1 'polypeptide(L)'
;MIALLAASLLLAAPSGPREAERLAADAIRLAERQPEAALAQSRRALALTAEFDPSIFVAVGRKGEVVEDEFVRARNEYRRHRAALYDAVGQCLARLGRHTEARRYFGRGVLLESSPDRVTRLARELMAEGRARAAFDRLAVQSAATKPSVEALALLEQAADAAGMPSAQAEIDRARLAAVAGAEVREGPLHLPAEARLSSGGPLRLEESLTVLYLSETTCRTCSADLESLKRALPAGIRVVMVPPAPDQDVALRQVLSLYHYAWPVLVGRGVAQALGVKPPAALVVARSGWVGATVRPPFSDSLATAVRLLSRTDVSETVPRGAWNSRPVERVPEQPPPALLPEGLAPGEDLPLPGAFVAGVDAFKAGQALEALRFFESLENKGDGWLLPPEGRLDRALCIAALGDREAARKSLLRIGDSRFQQDVDRALERVGSRKR
;
A
#
# COMPACT_ATOMS: atom_id res chain seq x y z
N MET A 1 12.40 -65.48 -23.00
CA MET A 1 13.54 -64.61 -22.65
C MET A 1 13.48 -63.35 -23.50
N ILE A 2 12.64 -62.39 -23.10
CA ILE A 2 12.50 -61.09 -23.76
C ILE A 2 12.86 -60.06 -22.69
N ALA A 3 14.06 -59.49 -22.81
CA ALA A 3 14.51 -58.38 -21.98
C ALA A 3 13.81 -57.12 -22.47
N LEU A 4 12.73 -56.74 -21.79
CA LEU A 4 12.13 -55.42 -21.87
C LEU A 4 13.10 -54.41 -21.24
N LEU A 5 13.78 -53.66 -22.09
CA LEU A 5 14.32 -52.34 -21.77
C LEU A 5 13.12 -51.41 -21.44
N ALA A 6 12.63 -51.51 -20.22
CA ALA A 6 11.81 -50.47 -19.62
C ALA A 6 12.75 -49.31 -19.29
N ALA A 7 12.87 -48.39 -20.24
CA ALA A 7 13.30 -47.02 -20.00
C ALA A 7 12.42 -46.46 -18.88
N SER A 8 12.92 -46.58 -17.66
CA SER A 8 12.33 -46.00 -16.47
C SER A 8 12.58 -44.51 -16.59
N LEU A 9 11.62 -43.82 -17.22
CA LEU A 9 11.40 -42.39 -17.10
C LEU A 9 11.44 -42.03 -15.61
N LEU A 10 12.61 -41.66 -15.13
CA LEU A 10 12.77 -40.68 -14.06
C LEU A 10 12.16 -39.38 -14.59
N LEU A 11 10.83 -39.31 -14.56
CA LEU A 11 10.09 -38.07 -14.51
C LEU A 11 10.60 -37.36 -13.25
N ALA A 12 11.62 -36.54 -13.41
CA ALA A 12 11.91 -35.48 -12.48
C ALA A 12 10.60 -34.68 -12.36
N ALA A 13 9.89 -34.86 -11.25
CA ALA A 13 8.78 -33.99 -10.90
C ALA A 13 9.28 -32.56 -11.06
N PRO A 14 8.53 -31.65 -11.70
CA PRO A 14 8.99 -30.29 -11.92
C PRO A 14 9.21 -29.62 -10.56
N SER A 15 10.44 -29.68 -10.03
CA SER A 15 10.81 -29.03 -8.79
C SER A 15 11.18 -27.60 -9.13
N GLY A 16 10.31 -26.64 -8.83
CA GLY A 16 10.59 -25.22 -9.07
C GLY A 16 9.36 -24.31 -9.04
N PRO A 17 9.53 -23.03 -9.43
CA PRO A 17 8.49 -21.99 -9.37
C PRO A 17 7.18 -22.35 -10.11
N ARG A 18 7.28 -23.01 -11.27
CA ARG A 18 6.10 -23.39 -12.07
C ARG A 18 5.17 -24.37 -11.36
N GLU A 19 5.74 -25.31 -10.61
CA GLU A 19 4.94 -26.29 -9.85
C GLU A 19 4.30 -25.64 -8.64
N ALA A 20 5.02 -24.73 -7.95
CA ALA A 20 4.44 -23.93 -6.88
C ALA A 20 3.27 -23.07 -7.39
N GLU A 21 3.41 -22.40 -8.53
CA GLU A 21 2.33 -21.63 -9.16
C GLU A 21 1.14 -22.50 -9.55
N ARG A 22 1.40 -23.68 -10.13
CA ARG A 22 0.35 -24.65 -10.47
C ARG A 22 -0.43 -25.09 -9.23
N LEU A 23 0.28 -25.49 -8.17
CA LEU A 23 -0.32 -25.93 -6.90
C LEU A 23 -1.12 -24.80 -6.24
N ALA A 24 -0.64 -23.57 -6.29
CA ALA A 24 -1.34 -22.39 -5.78
C ALA A 24 -2.63 -22.11 -6.58
N ALA A 25 -2.58 -22.17 -7.91
CA ALA A 25 -3.75 -21.99 -8.75
C ALA A 25 -4.80 -23.11 -8.55
N ASP A 26 -4.33 -24.36 -8.42
CA ASP A 26 -5.18 -25.51 -8.08
C ASP A 26 -5.82 -25.33 -6.69
N ALA A 27 -5.09 -24.81 -5.70
CA ALA A 27 -5.61 -24.55 -4.36
C ALA A 27 -6.74 -23.52 -4.39
N ILE A 28 -6.58 -22.42 -5.13
CA ILE A 28 -7.64 -21.40 -5.28
C ILE A 28 -8.92 -22.02 -5.87
N ARG A 29 -8.79 -22.86 -6.91
CA ARG A 29 -9.95 -23.57 -7.50
C ARG A 29 -10.60 -24.54 -6.52
N LEU A 30 -9.82 -25.18 -5.68
CA LEU A 30 -10.30 -26.15 -4.69
C LEU A 30 -10.98 -25.48 -3.48
N ALA A 31 -10.64 -24.22 -3.20
CA ALA A 31 -11.02 -23.52 -1.97
C ALA A 31 -12.55 -23.45 -1.73
N GLU A 32 -13.36 -23.44 -2.78
CA GLU A 32 -14.83 -23.41 -2.63
C GLU A 32 -15.42 -24.76 -2.20
N ARG A 33 -14.75 -25.87 -2.54
CA ARG A 33 -15.26 -27.23 -2.31
C ARG A 33 -14.62 -27.90 -1.11
N GLN A 34 -13.32 -27.65 -0.91
CA GLN A 34 -12.51 -28.28 0.14
C GLN A 34 -11.52 -27.25 0.71
N PRO A 35 -11.99 -26.30 1.54
CA PRO A 35 -11.20 -25.14 1.94
C PRO A 35 -9.97 -25.51 2.79
N GLU A 36 -10.06 -26.52 3.66
CA GLU A 36 -8.92 -27.02 4.45
C GLU A 36 -7.84 -27.69 3.57
N ALA A 37 -8.27 -28.53 2.62
CA ALA A 37 -7.35 -29.19 1.69
C ALA A 37 -6.68 -28.18 0.75
N ALA A 38 -7.44 -27.18 0.29
CA ALA A 38 -6.94 -26.05 -0.48
C ALA A 38 -5.90 -25.25 0.30
N LEU A 39 -6.18 -24.93 1.56
CA LEU A 39 -5.23 -24.24 2.43
C LEU A 39 -3.93 -25.03 2.58
N ALA A 40 -4.00 -26.32 2.93
CA ALA A 40 -2.84 -27.19 3.02
C ALA A 40 -2.05 -27.26 1.69
N GLN A 41 -2.73 -27.25 0.55
CA GLN A 41 -2.09 -27.23 -0.76
C GLN A 41 -1.41 -25.89 -1.08
N SER A 42 -2.04 -24.76 -0.78
CA SER A 42 -1.43 -23.42 -0.95
C SER A 42 -0.18 -23.24 -0.07
N ARG A 43 -0.19 -23.83 1.13
CA ARG A 43 0.95 -23.82 2.06
C ARG A 43 2.10 -24.67 1.54
N ARG A 44 1.81 -25.83 0.96
CA ARG A 44 2.79 -26.64 0.24
C ARG A 44 3.39 -25.88 -0.95
N ALA A 45 2.56 -25.20 -1.74
CA ALA A 45 3.03 -24.35 -2.82
C ALA A 45 4.00 -23.26 -2.33
N LEU A 46 3.65 -22.58 -1.24
CA LEU A 46 4.51 -21.59 -0.59
C LEU A 46 5.81 -22.22 -0.04
N ALA A 47 5.77 -23.43 0.49
CA ALA A 47 6.97 -24.11 0.99
C ALA A 47 7.98 -24.48 -0.12
N LEU A 48 7.49 -24.80 -1.33
CA LEU A 48 8.35 -25.22 -2.46
C LEU A 48 9.36 -24.17 -2.92
N THR A 49 9.07 -22.89 -2.69
CA THR A 49 9.97 -21.77 -3.05
C THR A 49 10.31 -20.90 -1.84
N ALA A 50 10.33 -21.51 -0.66
CA ALA A 50 10.78 -20.86 0.58
C ALA A 50 12.25 -20.42 0.51
N GLU A 51 13.04 -21.00 -0.38
CA GLU A 51 14.44 -20.65 -0.60
C GLU A 51 14.55 -19.75 -1.83
N PHE A 52 15.24 -18.62 -1.67
CA PHE A 52 15.57 -17.74 -2.79
C PHE A 52 16.91 -18.20 -3.38
N ASP A 53 16.85 -18.90 -4.51
CA ASP A 53 18.01 -19.11 -5.37
C ASP A 53 17.89 -18.20 -6.61
N PRO A 54 18.60 -17.05 -6.65
CA PRO A 54 18.56 -16.14 -7.79
C PRO A 54 18.99 -16.81 -9.10
N SER A 55 19.77 -17.90 -9.06
CA SER A 55 20.24 -18.60 -10.27
C SER A 55 19.12 -19.28 -11.05
N ILE A 56 18.01 -19.65 -10.40
CA ILE A 56 16.81 -20.17 -11.06
C ILE A 56 16.11 -19.08 -11.90
N PHE A 57 16.32 -17.81 -11.55
CA PHE A 57 15.70 -16.64 -12.16
C PHE A 57 16.65 -15.85 -13.08
N VAL A 58 17.96 -16.16 -13.07
CA VAL A 58 18.97 -15.57 -13.96
C VAL A 58 19.30 -16.58 -15.05
N ALA A 59 19.06 -16.24 -16.32
CA ALA A 59 19.65 -16.99 -17.43
C ALA A 59 21.18 -16.81 -17.34
N VAL A 60 21.96 -17.90 -17.37
CA VAL A 60 23.41 -17.89 -17.10
C VAL A 60 24.16 -16.92 -18.03
N GLY A 61 24.30 -15.65 -17.61
CA GLY A 61 25.04 -14.61 -18.31
C GLY A 61 26.53 -14.64 -17.95
N ARG A 62 27.42 -14.41 -18.94
CA ARG A 62 28.87 -14.42 -18.73
C ARG A 62 29.32 -13.29 -17.80
N LYS A 63 30.24 -13.61 -16.88
CA LYS A 63 30.92 -12.68 -15.96
C LYS A 63 31.39 -11.43 -16.69
N GLY A 64 30.91 -10.25 -16.27
CA GLY A 64 31.59 -8.99 -16.56
C GLY A 64 30.68 -7.77 -16.72
N GLU A 65 29.64 -7.83 -17.55
CA GLU A 65 29.00 -6.58 -18.02
C GLU A 65 27.46 -6.60 -18.08
N VAL A 66 26.78 -7.70 -17.77
CA VAL A 66 25.29 -7.84 -17.91
C VAL A 66 24.60 -8.36 -16.62
N VAL A 67 25.30 -8.43 -15.50
CA VAL A 67 24.81 -9.20 -14.32
C VAL A 67 23.83 -8.42 -13.45
N GLU A 68 23.92 -7.08 -13.37
CA GLU A 68 23.06 -6.30 -12.46
C GLU A 68 21.60 -6.23 -12.93
N ASP A 69 21.36 -5.93 -14.21
CA ASP A 69 20.00 -5.86 -14.76
C ASP A 69 19.30 -7.22 -14.75
N GLU A 70 20.02 -8.29 -15.07
CA GLU A 70 19.47 -9.65 -15.01
C GLU A 70 19.18 -10.09 -13.57
N PHE A 71 20.02 -9.69 -12.62
CA PHE A 71 19.79 -9.94 -11.20
C PHE A 71 18.62 -9.12 -10.65
N VAL A 72 18.48 -7.85 -11.06
CA VAL A 72 17.32 -7.00 -10.72
C VAL A 72 16.05 -7.58 -11.33
N ARG A 73 16.08 -8.02 -12.59
CA ARG A 73 14.96 -8.71 -13.27
C ARG A 73 14.57 -9.98 -12.51
N ALA A 74 15.54 -10.84 -12.19
CA ALA A 74 15.36 -12.08 -11.44
C ALA A 74 14.72 -11.82 -10.06
N ARG A 75 15.20 -10.80 -9.35
CA ARG A 75 14.65 -10.39 -8.05
C ARG A 75 13.22 -9.87 -8.17
N ASN A 76 12.91 -9.11 -9.21
CA ASN A 76 11.54 -8.68 -9.48
C ASN A 76 10.64 -9.88 -9.84
N GLU A 77 11.11 -10.83 -10.64
CA GLU A 77 10.38 -12.07 -10.95
C GLU A 77 10.09 -12.90 -9.70
N TYR A 78 11.08 -13.08 -8.83
CA TYR A 78 10.89 -13.73 -7.55
C TYR A 78 9.85 -13.01 -6.68
N ARG A 79 9.88 -11.67 -6.60
CA ARG A 79 8.87 -10.89 -5.86
C ARG A 79 7.47 -11.12 -6.39
N ARG A 80 7.28 -11.09 -7.72
CA ARG A 80 5.97 -11.34 -8.35
C ARG A 80 5.48 -12.76 -8.08
N HIS A 81 6.36 -13.74 -8.27
CA HIS A 81 6.11 -15.14 -7.96
C HIS A 81 5.67 -15.31 -6.51
N ARG A 82 6.42 -14.74 -5.56
CA ARG A 82 6.14 -14.89 -4.13
C ARG A 82 4.88 -14.17 -3.70
N ALA A 83 4.60 -12.99 -4.26
CA ALA A 83 3.34 -12.28 -4.04
C ALA A 83 2.13 -13.13 -4.47
N ALA A 84 2.21 -13.84 -5.60
CA ALA A 84 1.13 -14.72 -6.07
C ALA A 84 0.90 -15.92 -5.13
N LEU A 85 1.95 -16.51 -4.56
CA LEU A 85 1.81 -17.60 -3.58
C LEU A 85 1.18 -17.11 -2.28
N TYR A 86 1.55 -15.91 -1.81
CA TYR A 86 0.90 -15.28 -0.66
C TYR A 86 -0.57 -14.99 -0.92
N ASP A 87 -0.93 -14.50 -2.11
CA ASP A 87 -2.34 -14.30 -2.47
C ASP A 87 -3.14 -15.59 -2.44
N ALA A 88 -2.56 -16.73 -2.83
CA ALA A 88 -3.24 -18.01 -2.82
C ALA A 88 -3.54 -18.49 -1.39
N VAL A 89 -2.56 -18.37 -0.48
CA VAL A 89 -2.75 -18.69 0.94
C VAL A 89 -3.79 -17.75 1.57
N GLY A 90 -3.67 -16.44 1.30
CA GLY A 90 -4.61 -15.43 1.80
C GLY A 90 -6.04 -15.69 1.34
N GLN A 91 -6.25 -16.06 0.07
CA GLN A 91 -7.57 -16.44 -0.44
C GLN A 91 -8.13 -17.67 0.25
N CYS A 92 -7.33 -18.72 0.46
CA CYS A 92 -7.80 -19.92 1.15
C CYS A 92 -8.19 -19.62 2.61
N LEU A 93 -7.41 -18.79 3.31
CA LEU A 93 -7.72 -18.35 4.67
C LEU A 93 -8.98 -17.49 4.75
N ALA A 94 -9.16 -16.56 3.81
CA ALA A 94 -10.36 -15.73 3.73
C ALA A 94 -11.62 -16.58 3.54
N ARG A 95 -11.55 -17.65 2.72
CA ARG A 95 -12.65 -18.61 2.54
C ARG A 95 -13.00 -19.39 3.80
N LEU A 96 -12.03 -19.61 4.69
CA LEU A 96 -12.22 -20.22 6.01
C LEU A 96 -12.68 -19.21 7.08
N GLY A 97 -12.88 -17.93 6.74
CA GLY A 97 -13.20 -16.88 7.69
C GLY A 97 -12.03 -16.47 8.59
N ARG A 98 -10.79 -16.91 8.29
CA ARG A 98 -9.57 -16.58 9.04
C ARG A 98 -9.01 -15.22 8.59
N HIS A 99 -9.81 -14.16 8.74
CA HIS A 99 -9.56 -12.82 8.19
C HIS A 99 -8.23 -12.20 8.64
N THR A 100 -7.91 -12.28 9.93
CA THR A 100 -6.64 -11.74 10.46
C THR A 100 -5.41 -12.37 9.83
N GLU A 101 -5.46 -13.65 9.52
CA GLU A 101 -4.35 -14.34 8.85
C GLU A 101 -4.34 -14.04 7.36
N ALA A 102 -5.51 -14.06 6.71
CA ALA A 102 -5.66 -13.69 5.31
C ALA A 102 -5.09 -12.28 5.04
N ARG A 103 -5.42 -11.30 5.88
CA ARG A 103 -4.89 -9.94 5.82
C ARG A 103 -3.36 -9.92 5.87
N ARG A 104 -2.73 -10.71 6.73
CA ARG A 104 -1.26 -10.77 6.82
C ARG A 104 -0.66 -11.23 5.50
N TYR A 105 -1.22 -12.26 4.88
CA TYR A 105 -0.75 -12.76 3.58
C TYR A 105 -0.98 -11.77 2.45
N PHE A 106 -2.16 -11.18 2.35
CA PHE A 106 -2.41 -10.13 1.34
C PHE A 106 -1.51 -8.91 1.56
N GLY A 107 -1.25 -8.53 2.81
CA GLY A 107 -0.33 -7.45 3.16
C GLY A 107 1.08 -7.71 2.64
N ARG A 108 1.58 -8.95 2.76
CA ARG A 108 2.86 -9.38 2.20
C ARG A 108 2.84 -9.37 0.67
N GLY A 109 1.76 -9.86 0.05
CA GLY A 109 1.58 -9.80 -1.40
C GLY A 109 1.67 -8.37 -1.95
N VAL A 110 0.94 -7.43 -1.32
CA VAL A 110 0.98 -6.00 -1.67
C VAL A 110 2.36 -5.38 -1.46
N LEU A 111 3.07 -5.77 -0.39
CA LEU A 111 4.40 -5.25 -0.09
C LEU A 111 5.46 -5.68 -1.11
N LEU A 112 5.36 -6.92 -1.63
CA LEU A 112 6.27 -7.44 -2.65
C LEU A 112 5.92 -6.95 -4.06
N GLU A 113 4.64 -6.92 -4.40
CA GLU A 113 4.14 -6.47 -5.70
C GLU A 113 2.75 -5.84 -5.55
N SER A 114 2.70 -4.51 -5.39
CA SER A 114 1.44 -3.79 -5.29
C SER A 114 0.69 -3.79 -6.64
N SER A 115 -0.58 -4.18 -6.62
CA SER A 115 -1.49 -4.09 -7.75
C SER A 115 -2.91 -3.73 -7.28
N PRO A 116 -3.77 -3.14 -8.13
CA PRO A 116 -5.14 -2.80 -7.74
C PRO A 116 -5.92 -3.97 -7.15
N ASP A 117 -5.79 -5.16 -7.72
CA ASP A 117 -6.51 -6.36 -7.27
C ASP A 117 -6.03 -6.84 -5.89
N ARG A 118 -4.71 -6.80 -5.64
CA ARG A 118 -4.15 -7.17 -4.33
C ARG A 118 -4.54 -6.18 -3.25
N VAL A 119 -4.51 -4.89 -3.55
CA VAL A 119 -4.97 -3.85 -2.61
C VAL A 119 -6.45 -4.03 -2.30
N THR A 120 -7.27 -4.35 -3.30
CA THR A 120 -8.72 -4.62 -3.11
C THR A 120 -8.95 -5.85 -2.23
N ARG A 121 -8.21 -6.95 -2.43
CA ARG A 121 -8.28 -8.13 -1.56
C ARG A 121 -7.86 -7.83 -0.13
N LEU A 122 -6.75 -7.12 0.06
CA LEU A 122 -6.28 -6.69 1.38
C LEU A 122 -7.33 -5.80 2.09
N ALA A 123 -7.92 -4.85 1.37
CA ALA A 123 -8.94 -3.96 1.91
C ALA A 123 -10.20 -4.71 2.37
N ARG A 124 -10.59 -5.79 1.67
CA ARG A 124 -11.73 -6.62 2.08
C ARG A 124 -11.49 -7.29 3.43
N GLU A 125 -10.29 -7.84 3.65
CA GLU A 125 -9.95 -8.44 4.94
C GLU A 125 -9.82 -7.41 6.06
N LEU A 126 -9.31 -6.21 5.75
CA LEU A 126 -9.31 -5.08 6.69
C LEU A 126 -10.73 -4.69 7.10
N MET A 127 -11.68 -4.65 6.16
CA MET A 127 -13.10 -4.41 6.44
C MET A 127 -13.69 -5.51 7.35
N ALA A 128 -13.39 -6.78 7.07
CA ALA A 128 -13.85 -7.91 7.87
C ALA A 128 -13.33 -7.88 9.33
N GLU A 129 -12.13 -7.32 9.55
CA GLU A 129 -11.56 -7.08 10.89
C GLU A 129 -12.08 -5.80 11.57
N GLY A 130 -13.02 -5.07 10.96
CA GLY A 130 -13.53 -3.80 11.48
C GLY A 130 -12.52 -2.63 11.34
N ARG A 131 -11.47 -2.80 10.52
CA ARG A 131 -10.41 -1.81 10.28
C ARG A 131 -10.74 -0.96 9.04
N ALA A 132 -11.95 -0.39 9.02
CA ALA A 132 -12.49 0.32 7.85
C ALA A 132 -11.62 1.50 7.39
N ARG A 133 -11.04 2.25 8.34
CA ARG A 133 -10.14 3.37 8.03
C ARG A 133 -8.92 2.92 7.22
N ALA A 134 -8.26 1.86 7.68
CA ALA A 134 -7.10 1.29 7.01
C ALA A 134 -7.46 0.75 5.61
N ALA A 135 -8.63 0.11 5.47
CA ALA A 135 -9.13 -0.33 4.16
C ALA A 135 -9.29 0.87 3.21
N PHE A 136 -9.93 1.94 3.68
CA PHE A 136 -10.15 3.16 2.91
C PHE A 136 -8.81 3.78 2.46
N ASP A 137 -7.89 4.03 3.39
CA ASP A 137 -6.63 4.73 3.09
C ASP A 137 -5.82 3.98 2.02
N ARG A 138 -5.81 2.64 2.07
CA ARG A 138 -5.15 1.80 1.05
C ARG A 138 -5.79 1.92 -0.32
N LEU A 139 -7.12 1.86 -0.39
CA LEU A 139 -7.85 1.98 -1.65
C LEU A 139 -7.77 3.40 -2.23
N ALA A 140 -7.76 4.43 -1.39
CA ALA A 140 -7.69 5.83 -1.81
C ALA A 140 -6.33 6.15 -2.45
N VAL A 141 -5.23 5.69 -1.84
CA VAL A 141 -3.88 5.79 -2.42
C VAL A 141 -3.80 5.05 -3.76
N GLN A 142 -4.35 3.83 -3.85
CA GLN A 142 -4.39 3.08 -5.10
C GLN A 142 -5.23 3.79 -6.19
N SER A 143 -6.33 4.42 -5.80
CA SER A 143 -7.23 5.18 -6.68
C SER A 143 -6.64 6.52 -7.13
N ALA A 144 -5.63 7.02 -6.43
CA ALA A 144 -4.85 8.17 -6.86
C ALA A 144 -3.88 7.78 -7.99
N ALA A 145 -3.26 6.61 -7.90
CA ALA A 145 -2.31 6.11 -8.90
C ALA A 145 -3.00 5.55 -10.15
N THR A 146 -4.13 4.87 -9.99
CA THR A 146 -4.81 4.13 -11.07
C THR A 146 -6.32 4.30 -10.97
N LYS A 147 -7.04 4.21 -12.09
CA LYS A 147 -8.50 4.23 -12.07
C LYS A 147 -9.01 3.01 -11.29
N PRO A 148 -9.81 3.18 -10.24
CA PRO A 148 -10.32 2.04 -9.47
C PRO A 148 -11.33 1.22 -10.27
N SER A 149 -11.39 -0.09 -9.98
CA SER A 149 -12.43 -0.97 -10.50
C SER A 149 -13.78 -0.66 -9.83
N VAL A 150 -14.88 -1.16 -10.42
CA VAL A 150 -16.22 -1.02 -9.83
C VAL A 150 -16.28 -1.63 -8.42
N GLU A 151 -15.61 -2.77 -8.23
CA GLU A 151 -15.51 -3.43 -6.92
C GLU A 151 -14.72 -2.58 -5.93
N ALA A 152 -13.58 -2.02 -6.33
CA ALA A 152 -12.77 -1.16 -5.47
C ALA A 152 -13.53 0.13 -5.06
N LEU A 153 -14.33 0.71 -5.96
CA LEU A 153 -15.19 1.86 -5.66
C LEU A 153 -16.28 1.51 -4.66
N ALA A 154 -16.99 0.38 -4.85
CA ALA A 154 -17.99 -0.06 -3.89
C ALA A 154 -17.38 -0.30 -2.49
N LEU A 155 -16.18 -0.88 -2.43
CA LEU A 155 -15.47 -1.10 -1.18
C LEU A 155 -14.97 0.20 -0.54
N LEU A 156 -14.58 1.20 -1.34
CA LEU A 156 -14.23 2.55 -0.87
C LEU A 156 -15.41 3.23 -0.18
N GLU A 157 -16.59 3.20 -0.80
CA GLU A 157 -17.81 3.77 -0.21
C GLU A 157 -18.16 3.07 1.10
N GLN A 158 -18.13 1.73 1.13
CA GLN A 158 -18.39 0.95 2.35
C GLN A 158 -17.37 1.26 3.46
N ALA A 159 -16.09 1.40 3.11
CA ALA A 159 -15.02 1.71 4.06
C ALA A 159 -15.15 3.13 4.61
N ALA A 160 -15.54 4.11 3.78
CA ALA A 160 -15.81 5.47 4.21
C ALA A 160 -16.99 5.52 5.20
N ASP A 161 -18.09 4.83 4.88
CA ASP A 161 -19.27 4.75 5.73
C ASP A 161 -18.94 4.09 7.08
N ALA A 162 -18.25 2.94 7.06
CA ALA A 162 -17.86 2.23 8.28
C ALA A 162 -16.81 2.98 9.12
N ALA A 163 -15.97 3.79 8.50
CA ALA A 163 -15.01 4.66 9.19
C ALA A 163 -15.62 6.00 9.66
N GLY A 164 -16.90 6.27 9.37
CA GLY A 164 -17.58 7.51 9.77
C GLY A 164 -17.05 8.76 9.04
N MET A 165 -16.54 8.59 7.82
CA MET A 165 -16.02 9.70 7.02
C MET A 165 -17.17 10.57 6.47
N PRO A 166 -16.93 11.87 6.25
CA PRO A 166 -17.95 12.77 5.72
C PRO A 166 -18.37 12.37 4.31
N SER A 167 -17.42 12.19 3.40
CA SER A 167 -17.67 11.84 2.00
C SER A 167 -16.51 11.01 1.43
N ALA A 168 -16.84 9.91 0.75
CA ALA A 168 -15.86 9.07 0.08
C ALA A 168 -15.10 9.82 -1.03
N GLN A 169 -15.81 10.59 -1.87
CA GLN A 169 -15.16 11.39 -2.93
C GLN A 169 -14.18 12.40 -2.34
N ALA A 170 -14.58 13.08 -1.27
CA ALA A 170 -13.73 14.09 -0.63
C ALA A 170 -12.43 13.48 -0.10
N GLU A 171 -12.47 12.28 0.46
CA GLU A 171 -11.27 11.61 0.98
C GLU A 171 -10.41 10.99 -0.14
N ILE A 172 -11.01 10.52 -1.25
CA ILE A 172 -10.27 10.13 -2.47
C ILE A 172 -9.51 11.34 -3.04
N ASP A 173 -10.19 12.47 -3.14
CA ASP A 173 -9.63 13.73 -3.64
C ASP A 173 -8.46 14.20 -2.76
N ARG A 174 -8.55 14.05 -1.43
CA ARG A 174 -7.44 14.33 -0.51
C ARG A 174 -6.23 13.42 -0.74
N ALA A 175 -6.45 12.11 -0.87
CA ALA A 175 -5.35 11.16 -1.12
C ALA A 175 -4.63 11.47 -2.44
N ARG A 176 -5.39 11.90 -3.47
CA ARG A 176 -4.85 12.37 -4.75
C ARG A 176 -4.01 13.64 -4.60
N LEU A 177 -4.54 14.64 -3.89
CA LEU A 177 -3.82 15.91 -3.68
C LEU A 177 -2.55 15.73 -2.85
N ALA A 178 -2.55 14.80 -1.88
CA ALA A 178 -1.35 14.49 -1.08
C ALA A 178 -0.19 13.95 -1.92
N ALA A 179 -0.46 13.37 -3.09
CA ALA A 179 0.55 12.90 -4.04
C ALA A 179 1.03 14.01 -5.01
N VAL A 180 0.45 15.21 -4.98
CA VAL A 180 0.83 16.31 -5.88
C VAL A 180 1.98 17.11 -5.27
N ALA A 181 3.14 17.07 -5.92
CA ALA A 181 4.29 17.88 -5.52
C ALA A 181 3.96 19.38 -5.57
N GLY A 182 4.30 20.11 -4.50
CA GLY A 182 4.07 21.56 -4.40
C GLY A 182 2.62 21.97 -4.06
N ALA A 183 1.74 21.01 -3.78
CA ALA A 183 0.40 21.26 -3.27
C ALA A 183 0.31 20.93 -1.77
N GLU A 184 -0.23 21.84 -0.98
CA GLU A 184 -0.54 21.62 0.44
C GLU A 184 -2.04 21.31 0.57
N VAL A 185 -2.39 20.09 1.01
CA VAL A 185 -3.79 19.67 1.19
C VAL A 185 -4.46 20.51 2.27
N ARG A 186 -5.69 20.96 2.01
CA ARG A 186 -6.50 21.77 2.91
C ARG A 186 -7.75 21.00 3.31
N GLU A 187 -7.98 20.98 4.62
CA GLU A 187 -9.17 20.41 5.21
C GLU A 187 -10.33 21.39 5.14
N GLY A 188 -11.49 20.88 4.72
CA GLY A 188 -12.76 21.58 4.82
C GLY A 188 -13.55 21.21 6.08
N PRO A 189 -14.73 21.81 6.25
CA PRO A 189 -15.35 22.74 5.30
C PRO A 189 -14.72 24.12 5.37
N LEU A 190 -14.48 24.72 4.20
CA LEU A 190 -14.00 26.10 4.10
C LEU A 190 -15.12 27.07 4.48
N HIS A 191 -14.95 27.76 5.60
CA HIS A 191 -15.90 28.78 6.06
C HIS A 191 -15.46 30.18 5.65
N LEU A 192 -16.33 30.87 4.91
CA LEU A 192 -16.16 32.28 4.57
C LEU A 192 -16.96 33.16 5.54
N PRO A 193 -16.46 34.35 5.91
CA PRO A 193 -17.21 35.31 6.71
C PRO A 193 -18.54 35.70 6.04
N ALA A 194 -19.58 36.00 6.83
CA ALA A 194 -20.91 36.38 6.31
C ALA A 194 -20.89 37.65 5.43
N GLU A 195 -19.92 38.53 5.68
CA GLU A 195 -19.68 39.76 4.92
C GLU A 195 -18.99 39.53 3.57
N ALA A 196 -18.53 38.30 3.29
CA ALA A 196 -17.88 37.98 2.02
C ALA A 196 -18.87 38.15 0.85
N ARG A 197 -18.48 38.98 -0.12
CA ARG A 197 -19.26 39.34 -1.31
C ARG A 197 -18.34 39.42 -2.52
N LEU A 198 -18.85 39.05 -3.68
CA LEU A 198 -18.14 39.27 -4.94
C LEU A 198 -18.34 40.70 -5.41
N SER A 199 -17.32 41.26 -6.06
CA SER A 199 -17.39 42.59 -6.68
C SER A 199 -18.48 42.70 -7.77
N SER A 200 -18.90 41.56 -8.33
CA SER A 200 -20.03 41.47 -9.28
C SER A 200 -21.41 41.50 -8.62
N GLY A 201 -21.48 41.51 -7.28
CA GLY A 201 -22.72 41.37 -6.51
C GLY A 201 -22.95 39.93 -6.04
N GLY A 202 -23.51 39.80 -4.84
CA GLY A 202 -23.88 38.51 -4.23
C GLY A 202 -22.77 37.83 -3.39
N PRO A 203 -23.12 36.83 -2.56
CA PRO A 203 -22.16 36.04 -1.80
C PRO A 203 -21.37 35.07 -2.70
N LEU A 204 -20.14 34.74 -2.31
CA LEU A 204 -19.43 33.60 -2.91
C LEU A 204 -20.03 32.29 -2.36
N ARG A 205 -20.76 31.57 -3.20
CA ARG A 205 -21.22 30.20 -2.91
C ARG A 205 -20.21 29.22 -3.49
N LEU A 206 -19.62 28.41 -2.62
CA LEU A 206 -18.83 27.25 -3.01
C LEU A 206 -19.82 26.16 -3.40
N GLU A 207 -20.11 26.07 -4.68
CA GLU A 207 -20.96 25.03 -5.25
C GLU A 207 -20.14 23.75 -5.46
N GLU A 208 -20.75 22.67 -5.96
CA GLU A 208 -20.03 21.43 -6.27
C GLU A 208 -18.94 21.64 -7.33
N SER A 209 -19.10 22.65 -8.19
CA SER A 209 -18.12 23.05 -9.19
C SER A 209 -16.83 23.58 -8.55
N LEU A 210 -15.70 23.21 -9.16
CA LEU A 210 -14.38 23.66 -8.73
C LEU A 210 -14.22 25.19 -8.83
N THR A 211 -13.67 25.78 -7.76
CA THR A 211 -13.38 27.22 -7.66
C THR A 211 -11.90 27.42 -7.31
N VAL A 212 -11.23 28.35 -7.99
CA VAL A 212 -9.85 28.74 -7.69
C VAL A 212 -9.84 30.14 -7.07
N LEU A 213 -9.32 30.26 -5.85
CA LEU A 213 -9.13 31.52 -5.15
C LEU A 213 -7.67 31.95 -5.28
N TYR A 214 -7.37 33.05 -5.94
CA TYR A 214 -6.02 33.61 -6.00
C TYR A 214 -5.83 34.64 -4.89
N LEU A 215 -4.93 34.38 -3.95
CA LEU A 215 -4.57 35.30 -2.88
C LEU A 215 -3.39 36.16 -3.35
N SER A 216 -3.63 37.46 -3.53
CA SER A 216 -2.61 38.41 -3.97
C SER A 216 -1.82 38.99 -2.81
N GLU A 217 -0.61 39.48 -3.08
CA GLU A 217 0.12 40.35 -2.16
C GLU A 217 -0.42 41.79 -2.20
N THR A 218 -0.19 42.58 -1.15
CA THR A 218 -0.62 43.98 -1.07
C THR A 218 -0.03 44.84 -2.19
N THR A 219 1.23 44.59 -2.56
CA THR A 219 1.95 45.38 -3.58
C THR A 219 1.67 44.91 -5.00
N CYS A 220 1.06 43.73 -5.18
CA CYS A 220 0.78 43.09 -6.46
C CYS A 220 1.97 43.00 -7.44
N ARG A 221 3.22 42.95 -6.95
CA ARG A 221 4.42 42.97 -7.80
C ARG A 221 4.48 41.81 -8.79
N THR A 222 4.00 40.63 -8.40
CA THR A 222 3.99 39.41 -9.24
C THR A 222 2.65 39.16 -9.91
N CYS A 223 1.61 39.96 -9.63
CA CYS A 223 0.25 39.66 -10.06
C CYS A 223 0.10 39.49 -11.57
N SER A 224 0.76 40.30 -12.39
CA SER A 224 0.68 40.16 -13.85
C SER A 224 1.17 38.79 -14.32
N ALA A 225 2.31 38.33 -13.80
CA ALA A 225 2.89 37.02 -14.12
C ALA A 225 2.05 35.87 -13.54
N ASP A 226 1.58 36.01 -12.30
CA ASP A 226 0.76 35.03 -11.60
C ASP A 226 -0.59 34.81 -12.29
N LEU A 227 -1.28 35.89 -12.67
CA LEU A 227 -2.59 35.84 -13.34
C LEU A 227 -2.49 35.27 -14.77
N GLU A 228 -1.41 35.59 -15.49
CA GLU A 228 -1.12 34.99 -16.79
C GLU A 228 -0.83 33.49 -16.65
N SER A 229 -0.08 33.09 -15.61
CA SER A 229 0.17 31.69 -15.28
C SER A 229 -1.14 30.94 -14.95
N LEU A 230 -2.02 31.56 -14.14
CA LEU A 230 -3.35 31.03 -13.82
C LEU A 230 -4.20 30.84 -15.08
N LYS A 231 -4.26 31.84 -15.96
CA LYS A 231 -5.03 31.77 -17.22
C LYS A 231 -4.56 30.64 -18.13
N ARG A 232 -3.26 30.35 -18.16
CA ARG A 232 -2.70 29.23 -18.96
C ARG A 232 -2.94 27.87 -18.32
N ALA A 233 -2.89 27.77 -16.99
CA ALA A 233 -3.01 26.51 -16.27
C ALA A 233 -4.45 26.02 -16.13
N LEU A 234 -5.44 26.92 -16.18
CA LEU A 234 -6.85 26.61 -15.89
C LEU A 234 -7.66 26.35 -17.17
N PRO A 235 -8.43 25.25 -17.24
CA PRO A 235 -9.40 25.03 -18.31
C PRO A 235 -10.48 26.13 -18.35
N ALA A 236 -11.08 26.33 -19.53
CA ALA A 236 -12.24 27.20 -19.68
C ALA A 236 -13.40 26.72 -18.80
N GLY A 237 -14.13 27.66 -18.18
CA GLY A 237 -15.28 27.36 -17.32
C GLY A 237 -14.95 27.17 -15.83
N ILE A 238 -13.67 27.07 -15.45
CA ILE A 238 -13.30 27.10 -14.03
C ILE A 238 -13.52 28.50 -13.46
N ARG A 239 -14.24 28.57 -12.35
CA ARG A 239 -14.49 29.84 -11.65
C ARG A 239 -13.22 30.27 -10.94
N VAL A 240 -12.71 31.45 -11.29
CA VAL A 240 -11.56 32.06 -10.63
C VAL A 240 -12.02 33.30 -9.89
N VAL A 241 -11.62 33.44 -8.62
CA VAL A 241 -11.97 34.57 -7.76
C VAL A 241 -10.71 35.14 -7.15
N MET A 242 -10.55 36.46 -7.22
CA MET A 242 -9.38 37.15 -6.72
C MET A 242 -9.60 37.54 -5.26
N VAL A 243 -8.61 37.34 -4.40
CA VAL A 243 -8.69 37.59 -2.95
C VAL A 243 -7.57 38.55 -2.55
N PRO A 244 -7.89 39.84 -2.29
CA PRO A 244 -6.91 40.79 -1.79
C PRO A 244 -6.60 40.51 -0.30
N PRO A 245 -5.46 41.00 0.23
CA PRO A 245 -5.11 40.83 1.65
C PRO A 245 -6.14 41.46 2.61
N ALA A 246 -6.73 42.59 2.20
CA ALA A 246 -7.76 43.30 2.93
C ALA A 246 -8.69 44.06 1.95
N PRO A 247 -9.93 44.41 2.36
CA PRO A 247 -10.89 45.10 1.48
C PRO A 247 -10.40 46.43 0.90
N ASP A 248 -9.57 47.16 1.63
CA ASP A 248 -8.96 48.44 1.26
C ASP A 248 -7.62 48.29 0.50
N GLN A 249 -7.13 47.05 0.37
CA GLN A 249 -5.85 46.71 -0.27
C GLN A 249 -6.04 46.00 -1.62
N ASP A 250 -7.11 46.33 -2.35
CA ASP A 250 -7.46 45.69 -3.61
C ASP A 250 -7.21 46.56 -4.86
N VAL A 251 -6.80 47.83 -4.67
CA VAL A 251 -6.60 48.82 -5.75
C VAL A 251 -5.61 48.34 -6.80
N ALA A 252 -4.41 47.89 -6.38
CA ALA A 252 -3.38 47.41 -7.29
C ALA A 252 -3.82 46.17 -8.08
N LEU A 253 -4.50 45.23 -7.41
CA LEU A 253 -5.06 44.04 -8.03
C LEU A 253 -6.13 44.40 -9.08
N ARG A 254 -7.06 45.31 -8.75
CA ARG A 254 -8.08 45.79 -9.70
C ARG A 254 -7.47 46.49 -10.91
N GLN A 255 -6.41 47.27 -10.73
CA GLN A 255 -5.69 47.90 -11.83
C GLN A 255 -5.10 46.85 -12.79
N VAL A 256 -4.47 45.79 -12.27
CA VAL A 256 -3.95 44.69 -13.09
C VAL A 256 -5.09 43.96 -13.82
N LEU A 257 -6.19 43.63 -13.13
CA LEU A 257 -7.35 42.98 -13.75
C LEU A 257 -7.93 43.82 -14.90
N SER A 258 -8.05 45.13 -14.70
CA SER A 258 -8.53 46.06 -15.72
C SER A 258 -7.57 46.18 -16.90
N LEU A 259 -6.26 46.32 -16.65
CA LEU A 259 -5.25 46.52 -17.69
C LEU A 259 -5.17 45.32 -18.65
N TYR A 260 -5.26 44.10 -18.10
CA TYR A 260 -5.19 42.86 -18.87
C TYR A 260 -6.57 42.27 -19.22
N HIS A 261 -7.66 42.99 -18.93
CA HIS A 261 -9.04 42.61 -19.27
C HIS A 261 -9.46 41.24 -18.71
N TYR A 262 -9.04 40.92 -17.49
CA TYR A 262 -9.48 39.70 -16.79
C TYR A 262 -10.89 39.90 -16.22
N ALA A 263 -11.84 39.05 -16.63
CA ALA A 263 -13.23 39.08 -16.13
C ALA A 263 -13.43 38.39 -14.76
N TRP A 264 -12.37 38.26 -13.96
CA TRP A 264 -12.42 37.55 -12.68
C TRP A 264 -12.90 38.47 -11.55
N PRO A 265 -13.94 38.10 -10.79
CA PRO A 265 -14.45 38.92 -9.69
C PRO A 265 -13.46 38.95 -8.51
N VAL A 266 -13.51 40.06 -7.76
CA VAL A 266 -12.76 40.23 -6.51
C VAL A 266 -13.67 39.87 -5.33
N LEU A 267 -13.18 39.05 -4.40
CA LEU A 267 -13.84 38.73 -3.15
C LEU A 267 -13.55 39.83 -2.13
N VAL A 268 -14.59 40.54 -1.72
CA VAL A 268 -14.53 41.68 -0.81
C VAL A 268 -15.22 41.29 0.51
N GLY A 269 -14.64 41.68 1.64
CA GLY A 269 -15.21 41.44 2.97
C GLY A 269 -14.13 41.43 4.03
N ARG A 270 -14.43 41.96 5.22
CA ARG A 270 -13.47 41.98 6.33
C ARG A 270 -13.15 40.55 6.77
N GLY A 271 -11.86 40.27 7.03
CA GLY A 271 -11.41 38.98 7.54
C GLY A 271 -11.41 37.82 6.53
N VAL A 272 -11.73 38.03 5.24
CA VAL A 272 -11.75 36.97 4.23
C VAL A 272 -10.38 36.29 4.08
N ALA A 273 -9.31 37.06 3.80
CA ALA A 273 -7.98 36.49 3.63
C ALA A 273 -7.49 35.77 4.90
N GLN A 274 -7.82 36.31 6.08
CA GLN A 274 -7.50 35.70 7.37
C GLN A 274 -8.24 34.37 7.57
N ALA A 275 -9.53 34.30 7.21
CA ALA A 275 -10.33 33.09 7.29
C ALA A 275 -9.81 31.97 6.38
N LEU A 276 -9.25 32.31 5.22
CA LEU A 276 -8.61 31.34 4.33
C LEU A 276 -7.32 30.76 4.93
N GLY A 277 -6.60 31.53 5.77
CA GLY A 277 -5.41 31.06 6.48
C GLY A 277 -4.22 30.71 5.58
N VAL A 278 -4.15 31.30 4.38
CA VAL A 278 -3.11 31.04 3.39
C VAL A 278 -2.24 32.28 3.20
N LYS A 279 -0.91 32.11 3.19
CA LYS A 279 0.04 33.20 2.94
C LYS A 279 0.14 33.50 1.44
N PRO A 280 -0.15 34.74 0.98
CA PRO A 280 0.05 35.13 -0.41
C PRO A 280 1.55 35.20 -0.77
N PRO A 281 1.90 35.12 -2.07
CA PRO A 281 1.01 34.80 -3.19
C PRO A 281 0.70 33.30 -3.24
N ALA A 282 -0.56 32.94 -3.48
CA ALA A 282 -0.99 31.54 -3.55
C ALA A 282 -2.29 31.38 -4.35
N ALA A 283 -2.49 30.19 -4.92
CA ALA A 283 -3.74 29.75 -5.49
C ALA A 283 -4.33 28.65 -4.59
N LEU A 284 -5.51 28.89 -4.05
CA LEU A 284 -6.28 27.91 -3.29
C LEU A 284 -7.34 27.29 -4.22
N VAL A 285 -7.14 26.04 -4.59
CA VAL A 285 -8.12 25.25 -5.34
C VAL A 285 -9.12 24.67 -4.35
N VAL A 286 -10.41 24.90 -4.58
CA VAL A 286 -11.50 24.47 -3.71
C VAL A 286 -12.50 23.66 -4.52
N ALA A 287 -12.85 22.48 -4.04
CA ALA A 287 -13.84 21.60 -4.64
C ALA A 287 -14.83 21.10 -3.58
N ARG A 288 -15.88 20.39 -4.05
CA ARG A 288 -16.82 19.68 -3.17
C ARG A 288 -17.47 20.62 -2.15
N SER A 289 -17.94 21.77 -2.59
CA SER A 289 -18.58 22.78 -1.71
C SER A 289 -17.71 23.23 -0.54
N GLY A 290 -16.38 23.22 -0.72
CA GLY A 290 -15.43 23.65 0.31
C GLY A 290 -14.88 22.53 1.19
N TRP A 291 -15.26 21.28 0.97
CA TRP A 291 -14.81 20.15 1.79
C TRP A 291 -13.38 19.68 1.49
N VAL A 292 -12.88 19.97 0.30
CA VAL A 292 -11.53 19.62 -0.13
C VAL A 292 -10.90 20.81 -0.83
N GLY A 293 -9.63 21.07 -0.53
CA GLY A 293 -8.86 22.00 -1.31
C GLY A 293 -7.36 21.71 -1.28
N ALA A 294 -6.64 22.47 -2.08
CA ALA A 294 -5.18 22.49 -2.08
C ALA A 294 -4.67 23.91 -2.26
N THR A 295 -3.68 24.28 -1.46
CA THR A 295 -2.89 25.49 -1.67
C THR A 295 -1.73 25.15 -2.59
N VAL A 296 -1.59 25.91 -3.67
CA VAL A 296 -0.46 25.85 -4.59
C VAL A 296 0.22 27.22 -4.59
N ARG A 297 1.56 27.24 -4.51
CA ARG A 297 2.33 28.49 -4.55
C ARG A 297 2.92 28.73 -5.95
N PRO A 298 3.22 29.99 -6.33
CA PRO A 298 3.98 30.26 -7.54
C PRO A 298 5.36 29.57 -7.51
N PRO A 299 5.89 29.12 -8.66
CA PRO A 299 5.23 29.10 -9.98
C PRO A 299 4.10 28.06 -10.03
N PHE A 300 2.92 28.45 -10.51
CA PHE A 300 1.72 27.61 -10.40
C PHE A 300 1.68 26.41 -11.36
N SER A 301 2.39 26.50 -12.48
CA SER A 301 2.29 25.66 -13.69
C SER A 301 1.70 24.26 -13.48
N ASP A 302 2.53 23.25 -13.26
CA ASP A 302 2.11 21.84 -13.37
C ASP A 302 1.30 21.38 -12.16
N SER A 303 1.61 21.93 -10.98
CA SER A 303 0.94 21.58 -9.72
C SER A 303 -0.51 22.05 -9.73
N LEU A 304 -0.80 23.28 -10.20
CA LEU A 304 -2.16 23.80 -10.27
C LEU A 304 -2.98 23.05 -11.31
N ALA A 305 -2.45 22.87 -12.52
CA ALA A 305 -3.15 22.13 -13.57
C ALA A 305 -3.44 20.69 -13.14
N THR A 306 -2.51 20.06 -12.42
CA THR A 306 -2.68 18.72 -11.86
C THR A 306 -3.74 18.68 -10.77
N ALA A 307 -3.71 19.60 -9.81
CA ALA A 307 -4.71 19.68 -8.74
C ALA A 307 -6.12 19.87 -9.30
N VAL A 308 -6.29 20.78 -10.27
CA VAL A 308 -7.58 21.03 -10.93
C VAL A 308 -8.05 19.79 -11.71
N ARG A 309 -7.17 19.15 -12.49
CA ARG A 309 -7.51 17.92 -13.21
C ARG A 309 -7.95 16.80 -12.29
N LEU A 310 -7.30 16.64 -11.13
CA LEU A 310 -7.64 15.60 -10.15
C LEU A 310 -8.99 15.88 -9.49
N LEU A 311 -9.23 17.12 -9.05
CA LEU A 311 -10.47 17.52 -8.36
C LEU A 311 -11.69 17.61 -9.29
N SER A 312 -11.49 17.71 -10.60
CA SER A 312 -12.58 17.65 -11.59
C SER A 312 -13.15 16.24 -11.80
N ARG A 313 -12.48 15.18 -11.32
CA ARG A 313 -12.96 13.80 -11.46
C ARG A 313 -14.04 13.52 -10.43
N THR A 314 -15.14 12.87 -10.83
CA THR A 314 -16.16 12.39 -9.89
C THR A 314 -16.28 10.89 -10.06
N ASP A 315 -15.72 10.13 -9.12
CA ASP A 315 -15.67 8.66 -9.14
C ASP A 315 -16.86 8.04 -8.43
N VAL A 316 -17.38 8.71 -7.41
CA VAL A 316 -18.57 8.31 -6.64
C VAL A 316 -19.63 9.40 -6.70
N SER A 317 -20.90 9.01 -6.59
CA SER A 317 -22.03 9.97 -6.69
C SER A 317 -22.06 10.94 -5.51
N GLU A 318 -21.60 10.50 -4.33
CA GLU A 318 -21.57 11.30 -3.13
C GLU A 318 -20.33 12.18 -3.06
N THR A 319 -20.51 13.46 -3.39
CA THR A 319 -19.42 14.44 -3.49
C THR A 319 -19.26 15.31 -2.24
N VAL A 320 -20.28 15.34 -1.37
CA VAL A 320 -20.35 16.17 -0.15
C VAL A 320 -20.92 15.35 1.01
N PRO A 321 -20.68 15.73 2.28
CA PRO A 321 -21.12 14.91 3.39
C PRO A 321 -22.61 14.63 3.43
N ARG A 322 -22.97 13.37 3.70
CA ARG A 322 -24.36 12.94 3.84
C ARG A 322 -25.03 13.65 5.03
N GLY A 323 -26.32 13.91 4.92
CA GLY A 323 -27.11 14.46 6.04
C GLY A 323 -27.13 13.57 7.30
N ALA A 324 -26.84 12.28 7.16
CA ALA A 324 -26.71 11.34 8.27
C ALA A 324 -25.33 11.34 8.95
N TRP A 325 -24.36 12.08 8.40
CA TRP A 325 -23.04 12.19 9.00
C TRP A 325 -23.11 12.91 10.35
N ASN A 326 -22.39 12.40 11.34
CA ASN A 326 -22.48 12.82 12.74
C ASN A 326 -21.68 14.09 13.08
N SER A 327 -21.15 14.79 12.07
CA SER A 327 -20.32 15.99 12.19
C SER A 327 -19.09 15.86 13.10
N ARG A 328 -18.65 14.63 13.38
CA ARG A 328 -17.47 14.40 14.23
C ARG A 328 -16.20 14.69 13.44
N PRO A 329 -15.16 15.23 14.08
CA PRO A 329 -13.84 15.32 13.47
C PRO A 329 -13.38 13.94 12.99
N VAL A 330 -12.90 13.88 11.75
CA VAL A 330 -12.33 12.65 11.20
C VAL A 330 -10.99 12.38 11.89
N GLU A 331 -10.84 11.22 12.51
CA GLU A 331 -9.55 10.77 12.99
C GLU A 331 -8.64 10.47 11.79
N ARG A 332 -7.55 11.23 11.68
CA ARG A 332 -6.58 11.16 10.58
C ARG A 332 -5.21 10.61 11.02
N VAL A 333 -5.15 9.95 12.18
CA VAL A 333 -3.90 9.36 12.66
C VAL A 333 -3.43 8.35 11.61
N PRO A 334 -2.26 8.57 10.98
CA PRO A 334 -1.76 7.66 9.98
C PRO A 334 -1.58 6.28 10.60
N GLU A 335 -2.07 5.24 9.92
CA GLU A 335 -1.68 3.88 10.29
C GLU A 335 -0.15 3.77 10.22
N GLN A 336 0.45 2.95 11.08
CA GLN A 336 1.89 2.69 10.99
C GLN A 336 2.24 2.28 9.55
N PRO A 337 3.27 2.90 8.95
CA PRO A 337 3.63 2.60 7.58
C PRO A 337 3.95 1.11 7.45
N PRO A 338 3.65 0.49 6.29
CA PRO A 338 4.04 -0.89 6.07
C PRO A 338 5.55 -1.01 6.29
N PRO A 339 6.01 -2.13 6.86
CA PRO A 339 7.41 -2.30 7.16
C PRO A 339 8.22 -2.28 5.83
N ALA A 340 9.40 -1.66 5.85
CA ALA A 340 10.23 -1.50 4.65
C ALA A 340 10.89 -2.82 4.23
N LEU A 341 10.91 -3.11 2.92
CA LEU A 341 11.62 -4.27 2.36
C LEU A 341 13.04 -4.38 2.94
N LEU A 342 13.48 -5.59 3.27
CA LEU A 342 14.87 -5.86 3.65
C LEU A 342 15.81 -5.50 2.47
N PRO A 343 17.12 -5.25 2.71
CA PRO A 343 18.07 -4.91 1.66
C PRO A 343 18.09 -5.90 0.47
N GLU A 344 17.77 -7.16 0.73
CA GLU A 344 17.68 -8.26 -0.23
C GLU A 344 16.34 -8.29 -0.98
N GLY A 345 15.40 -7.42 -0.61
CA GLY A 345 14.14 -7.21 -1.30
C GLY A 345 13.04 -8.13 -0.87
N LEU A 346 13.26 -8.82 0.24
CA LEU A 346 12.30 -9.63 0.97
C LEU A 346 11.40 -8.73 1.80
N ALA A 347 10.15 -9.14 1.98
CA ALA A 347 9.25 -8.48 2.92
C ALA A 347 9.85 -8.61 4.34
N PRO A 348 10.06 -7.51 5.09
CA PRO A 348 10.47 -7.56 6.49
C PRO A 348 9.49 -8.42 7.26
N GLY A 349 10.04 -9.42 7.92
CA GLY A 349 9.25 -10.41 8.61
C GLY A 349 8.29 -11.16 7.67
N GLU A 350 8.77 -12.24 7.05
CA GLU A 350 8.01 -13.51 7.16
C GLU A 350 7.70 -13.83 8.65
N ASP A 351 8.43 -13.15 9.55
CA ASP A 351 8.67 -13.40 10.95
C ASP A 351 8.24 -12.30 11.94
N LEU A 352 7.43 -11.26 11.61
CA LEU A 352 7.02 -10.28 12.64
C LEU A 352 5.53 -9.86 12.66
N PRO A 353 4.91 -9.75 13.87
CA PRO A 353 5.45 -10.22 15.16
C PRO A 353 5.53 -11.77 15.16
N LEU A 354 6.67 -12.30 15.63
CA LEU A 354 6.91 -13.74 15.75
C LEU A 354 5.73 -14.38 16.51
N PRO A 355 5.23 -15.56 16.10
CA PRO A 355 4.16 -16.22 16.83
C PRO A 355 4.64 -16.42 18.28
N GLY A 356 3.76 -16.22 19.27
CA GLY A 356 4.15 -16.42 20.67
C GLY A 356 4.75 -17.81 20.93
N ALA A 357 4.28 -18.83 20.20
CA ALA A 357 4.87 -20.17 20.21
C ALA A 357 6.31 -20.21 19.67
N PHE A 358 6.67 -19.39 18.68
CA PHE A 358 8.04 -19.31 18.20
C PHE A 358 8.95 -18.66 19.23
N VAL A 359 8.52 -17.53 19.81
CA VAL A 359 9.28 -16.84 20.86
C VAL A 359 9.49 -17.78 22.05
N ALA A 360 8.44 -18.47 22.49
CA ALA A 360 8.51 -19.48 23.53
C ALA A 360 9.44 -20.66 23.16
N GLY A 361 9.42 -21.11 21.90
CA GLY A 361 10.31 -22.15 21.40
C GLY A 361 11.78 -21.75 21.42
N VAL A 362 12.09 -20.52 20.98
CA VAL A 362 13.46 -19.97 21.02
C VAL A 362 13.93 -19.77 22.46
N ASP A 363 13.08 -19.27 23.36
CA ASP A 363 13.41 -19.09 24.76
C ASP A 363 13.68 -20.44 25.45
N ALA A 364 12.83 -21.45 25.21
CA ALA A 364 13.03 -22.81 25.69
C ALA A 364 14.31 -23.44 25.13
N PHE A 365 14.64 -23.19 23.86
CA PHE A 365 15.88 -23.66 23.25
C PHE A 365 17.11 -23.04 23.92
N LYS A 366 17.11 -21.71 24.12
CA LYS A 366 18.18 -20.98 24.83
C LYS A 366 18.32 -21.44 26.28
N ALA A 367 17.22 -21.85 26.93
CA ALA A 367 17.22 -22.44 28.26
C ALA A 367 17.68 -23.92 28.31
N GLY A 368 18.00 -24.53 27.16
CA GLY A 368 18.43 -25.93 27.07
C GLY A 368 17.30 -26.96 27.15
N GLN A 369 16.04 -26.53 27.08
CA GLN A 369 14.86 -27.38 27.18
C GLN A 369 14.45 -27.94 25.80
N ALA A 370 15.31 -28.80 25.24
CA ALA A 370 15.19 -29.27 23.85
C ALA A 370 13.83 -29.91 23.51
N LEU A 371 13.23 -30.68 24.42
CA LEU A 371 11.91 -31.32 24.20
C LEU A 371 10.77 -30.29 24.15
N GLU A 372 10.83 -29.26 24.99
CA GLU A 372 9.81 -28.22 25.06
C GLU A 372 9.92 -27.27 23.86
N ALA A 373 11.15 -26.88 23.50
CA ALA A 373 11.43 -26.13 22.28
C ALA A 373 10.96 -26.88 21.02
N LEU A 374 11.24 -28.19 20.92
CA LEU A 374 10.81 -28.99 19.78
C LEU A 374 9.28 -29.04 19.65
N ARG A 375 8.54 -29.17 20.76
CA ARG A 375 7.06 -29.15 20.73
C ARG A 375 6.52 -27.83 20.18
N PHE A 376 7.13 -26.71 20.53
CA PHE A 376 6.75 -25.41 19.98
C PHE A 376 7.04 -25.31 18.48
N PHE A 377 8.22 -25.74 18.03
CA PHE A 377 8.59 -25.73 16.61
C PHE A 377 7.75 -26.72 15.77
N GLU A 378 7.49 -27.93 16.26
CA GLU A 378 6.60 -28.90 15.61
C GLU A 378 5.16 -28.41 15.57
N SER A 379 4.67 -27.74 16.62
CA SER A 379 3.34 -27.12 16.61
C SER A 379 3.23 -26.07 15.51
N LEU A 380 4.29 -25.29 15.26
CA LEU A 380 4.33 -24.31 14.18
C LEU A 380 4.40 -24.96 12.80
N GLU A 381 5.26 -25.97 12.64
CA GLU A 381 5.41 -26.70 11.38
C GLU A 381 4.15 -27.49 11.02
N ASN A 382 3.51 -28.15 11.99
CA ASN A 382 2.29 -28.94 11.80
C ASN A 382 1.05 -28.09 11.55
N LYS A 383 0.98 -26.90 12.15
CA LYS A 383 -0.06 -25.93 11.79
C LYS A 383 0.04 -25.52 10.33
N GLY A 384 1.25 -25.58 9.76
CA GLY A 384 1.51 -25.18 8.39
C GLY A 384 1.04 -23.77 8.12
N ASP A 385 0.93 -22.89 9.12
CA ASP A 385 0.12 -21.65 9.10
C ASP A 385 0.62 -20.55 8.13
N GLY A 386 1.50 -20.93 7.20
CA GLY A 386 2.32 -20.12 6.29
C GLY A 386 3.38 -19.30 7.03
N TRP A 387 3.45 -19.44 8.36
CA TRP A 387 4.68 -19.29 9.11
C TRP A 387 5.49 -20.56 8.84
N LEU A 388 6.15 -20.60 7.69
CA LEU A 388 7.31 -21.46 7.56
C LEU A 388 8.22 -21.09 8.72
N LEU A 389 8.71 -22.07 9.48
CA LEU A 389 9.76 -21.78 10.44
C LEU A 389 10.84 -20.98 9.69
N PRO A 390 11.23 -19.80 10.19
CA PRO A 390 12.33 -19.07 9.57
C PRO A 390 13.55 -20.00 9.50
N PRO A 391 14.50 -19.75 8.58
CA PRO A 391 15.74 -20.52 8.51
C PRO A 391 16.38 -20.75 9.89
N GLU A 392 16.35 -19.74 10.76
CA GLU A 392 16.76 -19.77 12.17
C GLU A 392 15.94 -20.77 12.99
N GLY A 393 14.62 -20.74 12.88
CA GLY A 393 13.73 -21.71 13.54
C GLY A 393 13.90 -23.14 13.03
N ARG A 394 14.19 -23.31 11.74
CA ARG A 394 14.50 -24.63 11.15
C ARG A 394 15.83 -25.17 11.66
N LEU A 395 16.83 -24.29 11.81
CA LEU A 395 18.12 -24.60 12.40
C LEU A 395 17.96 -24.99 13.87
N ASP A 396 17.29 -24.17 14.68
CA ASP A 396 17.04 -24.42 16.10
C ASP A 396 16.24 -25.71 16.32
N ARG A 397 15.21 -25.96 15.49
CA ARG A 397 14.47 -27.22 15.48
C ARG A 397 15.37 -28.41 15.18
N ALA A 398 16.22 -28.33 14.15
CA ALA A 398 17.11 -29.42 13.80
C ALA A 398 18.14 -29.70 14.91
N LEU A 399 18.61 -28.65 15.60
CA LEU A 399 19.49 -28.78 16.77
C LEU A 399 18.76 -29.41 17.98
N CYS A 400 17.48 -29.10 18.20
CA CYS A 400 16.66 -29.77 19.21
C CYS A 400 16.52 -31.28 18.93
N ILE A 401 16.23 -31.65 17.68
CA ILE A 401 16.14 -33.05 17.24
C ILE A 401 17.46 -33.79 17.47
N ALA A 402 18.59 -33.14 17.14
CA ALA A 402 19.91 -33.70 17.39
C ALA A 402 20.21 -33.87 18.89
N ALA A 403 19.80 -32.92 19.73
CA ALA A 403 19.96 -32.98 21.18
C ALA A 403 19.12 -34.10 21.83
N LEU A 404 17.98 -34.44 21.23
CA LEU A 404 17.12 -35.56 21.65
C LEU A 404 17.58 -36.93 21.12
N GLY A 405 18.64 -36.97 20.31
CA GLY A 405 19.31 -38.20 19.88
C GLY A 405 19.03 -38.64 18.45
N ASP A 406 18.09 -38.02 17.74
CA ASP A 406 17.77 -38.35 16.33
C ASP A 406 18.65 -37.55 15.36
N ARG A 407 19.93 -37.91 15.33
CA ARG A 407 20.93 -37.21 14.50
C ARG A 407 20.70 -37.35 13.00
N GLU A 408 20.07 -38.44 12.56
CA GLU A 408 19.82 -38.66 11.13
C GLU A 408 18.68 -37.76 10.64
N ALA A 409 17.58 -37.65 11.40
CA ALA A 409 16.51 -36.70 11.08
C ALA A 409 17.00 -35.26 11.16
N ALA A 410 17.80 -34.92 12.17
CA ALA A 410 18.41 -33.59 12.29
C ALA A 410 19.28 -33.26 11.07
N ARG A 411 20.15 -34.19 10.63
CA ARG A 411 20.99 -34.00 9.45
C ARG A 411 20.17 -33.82 8.17
N LYS A 412 19.11 -34.61 7.98
CA LYS A 412 18.17 -34.46 6.84
C LYS A 412 17.47 -33.10 6.87
N SER A 413 17.09 -32.60 8.04
CA SER A 413 16.51 -31.27 8.20
C SER A 413 17.53 -30.17 7.90
N LEU A 414 18.77 -30.25 8.42
CA LEU A 414 19.83 -29.27 8.16
C LEU A 414 20.20 -29.16 6.68
N LEU A 415 20.29 -30.29 5.98
CA LEU A 415 20.57 -30.32 4.53
C LEU A 415 19.46 -29.71 3.66
N ARG A 416 18.27 -29.47 4.24
CA ARG A 416 17.14 -28.79 3.62
C ARG A 416 17.03 -27.32 4.04
N ILE A 417 18.03 -26.79 4.75
CA ILE A 417 18.14 -25.36 5.04
C ILE A 417 19.08 -24.77 3.96
N GLY A 418 18.54 -24.55 2.77
CA GLY A 418 19.27 -24.01 1.61
C GLY A 418 19.39 -22.49 1.61
N ASP A 419 19.53 -21.86 2.79
CA ASP A 419 19.72 -20.41 2.89
C ASP A 419 21.20 -20.07 2.99
N SER A 420 21.74 -19.45 1.94
CA SER A 420 23.15 -19.09 1.84
C SER A 420 23.62 -18.14 2.95
N ARG A 421 22.72 -17.39 3.58
CA ARG A 421 23.03 -16.53 4.73
C ARG A 421 23.39 -17.33 5.98
N PHE A 422 22.82 -18.52 6.12
CA PHE A 422 23.02 -19.44 7.24
C PHE A 422 23.97 -20.57 6.91
N GLN A 423 24.54 -20.61 5.71
CA GLN A 423 25.37 -21.73 5.25
C GLN A 423 26.49 -22.05 6.24
N GLN A 424 27.18 -21.04 6.78
CA GLN A 424 28.23 -21.25 7.78
C GLN A 424 27.72 -21.85 9.09
N ASP A 425 26.53 -21.44 9.54
CA ASP A 425 25.92 -21.96 10.77
C ASP A 425 25.33 -23.36 10.56
N VAL A 426 24.77 -23.63 9.37
CA VAL A 426 24.31 -24.95 8.94
C VAL A 426 25.49 -25.91 8.80
N ASP A 427 26.60 -25.49 8.18
CA ASP A 427 27.82 -26.30 8.05
C ASP A 427 28.38 -26.64 9.43
N ARG A 428 28.49 -25.65 10.32
CA ARG A 428 28.92 -25.85 11.70
C ARG A 428 27.97 -26.77 12.47
N ALA A 429 26.65 -26.66 12.23
CA ALA A 429 25.66 -27.56 12.82
C ALA A 429 25.79 -28.99 12.26
N LEU A 430 25.99 -29.16 10.95
CA LEU A 430 26.22 -30.45 10.30
C LEU A 430 27.49 -31.12 10.82
N GLU A 431 28.56 -30.36 11.03
CA GLU A 431 29.78 -30.84 11.67
C GLU A 431 29.52 -31.29 13.11
N ARG A 432 28.77 -30.52 13.91
CA ARG A 432 28.41 -30.89 15.30
C ARG A 432 27.50 -32.11 15.38
N VAL A 433 26.55 -32.25 14.45
CA VAL A 433 25.64 -33.41 14.39
C VAL A 433 26.34 -34.65 13.84
N GLY A 434 27.25 -34.45 12.87
CA GLY A 434 28.01 -35.51 12.21
C GLY A 434 29.25 -35.99 12.97
N SER A 435 29.82 -35.16 13.84
CA SER A 435 30.93 -35.56 14.71
C SER A 435 30.43 -36.53 15.78
N ARG A 436 30.73 -37.81 15.58
CA ARG A 436 30.74 -38.78 16.69
C ARG A 436 31.70 -38.22 17.75
N LYS A 437 31.21 -37.98 18.96
CA LYS A 437 32.06 -38.21 20.13
C LYS A 437 32.49 -39.67 20.02
N ARG A 438 33.74 -39.89 19.59
CA ARG A 438 34.45 -41.12 19.92
C ARG A 438 34.69 -41.13 21.42
#